data_AF-A0A7X7PPU6-F1
#
_entry.id   AF-A0A7X7PPU6-F1
#
_cell.length_a   1.000
_cell.length_b   1.000
_cell.length_c   1.000
_cell.angle_alpha   90.00
_cell.angle_beta   90.00
_cell.angle_gamma   90.00
#
_symmetry.space_group_name_H-M   'P 1'
#
loop_
_entity.id
_entity.type
_entity.pdbx_description
1 polymer ?
#
loop_
_entity_poly.entity_id
_entity_poly.type
_entity_poly.pdbx_seq_one_letter_code
_entity_poly.pdbx_strand_id
1 'polypeptide(L)'
;EFEATVKFTEGQMGGSATINRFNATYVTGSGNTIEVGEPVNTLMAGPPEAMAQEQAYLAAIQKAVAYEVTQDSLTLLDDEGKILVKYQVVPDAELIGTQWRAIAYNNGRGGLESLAPESSITATFAEDGTLGGKASINQYTTTYTVSGRDQMTIGAEIAVTRMAGPEDLMAQEAAYLAALPQTSTYEIDGDILWLRDASGAALAQYMAE
;
A
#
# COMPACT_ATOMS: atom_id res chain seq x y z
N GLU A 1 -3.72 5.69 -18.21
CA GLU A 1 -2.95 6.89 -17.85
C GLU A 1 -1.70 6.42 -17.13
N PHE A 2 -0.55 7.03 -17.39
CA PHE A 2 0.70 6.69 -16.70
C PHE A 2 0.86 7.66 -15.53
N GLU A 3 0.58 7.18 -14.33
CA GLU A 3 0.61 8.00 -13.12
C GLU A 3 1.95 7.85 -12.40
N ALA A 4 2.51 8.99 -11.97
CA ALA A 4 3.67 9.02 -11.11
C ALA A 4 3.22 9.27 -9.67
N THR A 5 3.75 8.48 -8.73
CA THR A 5 3.46 8.59 -7.30
C THR A 5 4.75 8.77 -6.53
N VAL A 6 4.67 9.46 -5.41
CA VAL A 6 5.82 9.66 -4.53
C VAL A 6 5.39 9.66 -3.07
N LYS A 7 6.19 9.02 -2.24
CA LYS A 7 6.11 9.08 -0.78
C LYS A 7 7.40 9.69 -0.27
N PHE A 8 7.28 10.68 0.61
CA PHE A 8 8.40 11.30 1.29
C PHE A 8 8.46 10.73 2.71
N THR A 9 9.64 10.24 3.08
CA THR A 9 10.01 9.78 4.42
C THR A 9 11.30 10.48 4.81
N GLU A 10 11.68 10.46 6.08
CA GLU A 10 12.80 11.27 6.60
C GLU A 10 14.09 11.15 5.75
N GLY A 11 14.34 12.18 4.91
CA GLY A 11 15.49 12.25 4.00
C GLY A 11 15.45 11.35 2.76
N GLN A 12 14.35 10.61 2.53
CA GLN A 12 14.18 9.71 1.40
C GLN A 12 12.84 9.90 0.70
N MET A 13 12.86 9.86 -0.63
CA MET A 13 11.66 9.86 -1.46
C MET A 13 11.68 8.65 -2.37
N GLY A 14 10.51 8.02 -2.57
CA GLY A 14 10.39 6.88 -3.45
C GLY A 14 8.95 6.67 -3.90
N GLY A 15 8.76 5.94 -5.00
CA GLY A 15 7.44 5.71 -5.56
C GLY A 15 7.49 5.15 -6.97
N SER A 16 6.41 5.38 -7.72
CA SER A 16 6.33 5.02 -9.13
C SER A 16 6.70 6.20 -10.01
N ALA A 17 7.69 6.03 -10.88
CA ALA A 17 8.01 6.96 -11.95
C ALA A 17 7.28 6.54 -13.24
N THR A 18 6.00 6.17 -13.13
CA THR A 18 5.15 5.54 -14.15
C THR A 18 5.36 4.03 -14.34
N ILE A 19 6.39 3.61 -15.08
CA ILE A 19 6.67 2.19 -15.31
C ILE A 19 7.58 1.67 -14.20
N ASN A 20 8.69 2.36 -13.96
CA ASN A 20 9.68 1.92 -13.00
C ASN A 20 9.44 2.48 -11.60
N ARG A 21 9.83 1.70 -10.61
CA ARG A 21 9.96 2.22 -9.25
C ARG A 21 11.25 3.00 -9.14
N PHE A 22 11.23 4.08 -8.38
CA PHE A 22 12.40 4.90 -8.11
C PHE A 22 12.58 5.14 -6.61
N ASN A 23 13.81 5.45 -6.22
CA ASN A 23 14.16 5.99 -4.91
C ASN A 23 15.22 7.09 -5.09
N ALA A 24 15.19 8.11 -4.24
CA ALA A 24 16.18 9.16 -4.15
C ALA A 24 16.30 9.66 -2.70
N THR A 25 17.44 10.25 -2.36
CA THR A 25 17.58 11.02 -1.12
C THR A 25 17.14 12.47 -1.35
N TYR A 26 16.70 13.16 -0.31
CA TYR A 26 16.52 14.60 -0.38
C TYR A 26 16.94 15.29 0.92
N VAL A 27 17.33 16.55 0.82
CA VAL A 27 17.61 17.42 1.96
C VAL A 27 16.78 18.68 1.80
N THR A 28 16.15 19.15 2.87
CA THR A 28 15.46 20.44 2.88
C THR A 28 16.26 21.48 3.66
N GLY A 29 16.17 22.75 3.24
CA GLY A 29 16.85 23.87 3.88
C GLY A 29 15.91 25.01 4.24
N SER A 30 16.49 26.07 4.79
CA SER A 30 15.77 27.30 5.12
C SER A 30 15.15 27.93 3.87
N GLY A 31 13.93 28.45 3.97
CA GLY A 31 13.26 29.11 2.84
C GLY A 31 12.68 28.15 1.81
N ASN A 32 12.23 26.97 2.26
CA ASN A 32 11.60 25.95 1.42
C ASN A 32 12.48 25.46 0.25
N THR A 33 13.79 25.36 0.50
CA THR A 33 14.71 24.76 -0.48
C THR A 33 14.72 23.26 -0.35
N ILE A 34 14.93 22.58 -1.49
CA ILE A 34 15.11 21.13 -1.55
C ILE A 34 16.28 20.81 -2.46
N GLU A 35 17.08 19.82 -2.09
CA GLU A 35 18.10 19.22 -2.94
C GLU A 35 17.80 17.73 -3.04
N VAL A 36 17.57 17.24 -4.26
CA VAL A 36 17.26 15.84 -4.53
C VAL A 36 18.50 15.17 -5.10
N GLY A 37 18.94 14.08 -4.46
CA GLY A 37 20.03 13.26 -4.95
C GLY A 37 19.69 12.55 -6.26
N GLU A 38 20.68 11.95 -6.91
CA GLU A 38 20.47 11.21 -8.16
C GLU A 38 19.47 10.06 -7.95
N PRO A 39 18.30 10.07 -8.65
CA PRO A 39 17.33 9.01 -8.51
C PRO A 39 17.87 7.69 -9.08
N VAL A 40 17.65 6.60 -8.35
CA VAL A 40 17.87 5.24 -8.83
C VAL A 40 16.53 4.58 -9.13
N ASN A 41 16.44 3.86 -10.25
CA ASN A 41 15.20 3.20 -10.67
C ASN A 41 15.42 1.76 -11.15
N THR A 42 14.32 1.02 -11.29
CA THR A 42 14.31 -0.26 -11.99
C THR A 42 14.40 -0.06 -13.51
N LEU A 43 14.71 -1.12 -14.26
CA LEU A 43 14.85 -1.07 -15.73
C LEU A 43 13.84 -2.01 -16.42
N MET A 44 12.55 -1.85 -16.11
CA MET A 44 11.47 -2.51 -16.83
C MET A 44 11.24 -1.83 -18.18
N ALA A 45 11.06 -2.63 -19.22
CA ALA A 45 10.68 -2.13 -20.53
C ALA A 45 9.18 -1.83 -20.58
N GLY A 46 8.82 -0.75 -21.26
CA GLY A 46 7.43 -0.40 -21.53
C GLY A 46 7.28 0.46 -22.80
N PRO A 47 6.07 0.97 -23.08
CA PRO A 47 5.82 1.81 -24.24
C PRO A 47 6.76 3.03 -24.31
N PRO A 48 7.26 3.42 -25.50
CA PRO A 48 8.19 4.54 -25.64
C PRO A 48 7.72 5.85 -25.00
N GLU A 49 6.42 6.14 -25.06
CA GLU A 49 5.83 7.34 -24.46
C GLU A 49 5.94 7.35 -22.94
N ALA A 50 5.70 6.20 -22.30
CA ALA A 50 5.81 6.06 -20.86
C ALA A 50 7.27 6.10 -20.39
N MET A 51 8.18 5.48 -21.14
CA MET A 51 9.62 5.59 -20.89
C MET A 51 10.12 7.05 -20.99
N ALA A 52 9.60 7.82 -21.95
CA ALA A 52 9.92 9.24 -22.10
C ALA A 52 9.35 10.07 -20.95
N GLN A 53 8.11 9.80 -20.53
CA GLN A 53 7.47 10.45 -19.38
C GLN A 53 8.24 10.16 -18.08
N GLU A 54 8.65 8.92 -17.85
CA GLU A 54 9.48 8.52 -16.71
C GLU A 54 10.79 9.32 -16.64
N GLN A 55 11.54 9.39 -17.74
CA GLN A 55 12.80 10.15 -17.78
C GLN A 55 12.58 11.64 -17.53
N ALA A 56 11.53 12.22 -18.13
CA ALA A 56 11.18 13.61 -17.91
C ALA A 56 10.82 13.89 -16.44
N TYR A 57 10.07 12.98 -15.81
CA TYR A 57 9.71 13.06 -14.40
C TYR A 57 10.94 12.97 -13.48
N LEU A 58 11.83 11.98 -13.69
CA LEU A 58 13.04 11.81 -12.88
C LEU A 58 13.99 13.01 -13.02
N ALA A 59 14.15 13.55 -14.22
CA ALA A 59 14.92 14.77 -14.44
C ALA A 59 14.28 15.99 -13.77
N ALA A 60 12.95 16.08 -13.77
CA ALA A 60 12.23 17.17 -13.14
C ALA A 60 12.36 17.15 -11.60
N ILE A 61 12.25 15.99 -10.95
CA ILE A 61 12.44 15.91 -9.49
C ILE A 61 13.89 16.21 -9.09
N GLN A 62 14.88 15.77 -9.89
CA GLN A 62 16.30 16.01 -9.62
C GLN A 62 16.68 17.49 -9.82
N LYS A 63 16.03 18.19 -10.76
CA LYS A 63 16.26 19.62 -11.02
C LYS A 63 15.67 20.52 -9.92
N ALA A 64 14.76 20.01 -9.09
CA ALA A 64 14.07 20.83 -8.09
C ALA A 64 15.04 21.45 -7.09
N VAL A 65 14.90 22.77 -6.86
CA VAL A 65 15.69 23.52 -5.86
C VAL A 65 14.82 24.16 -4.78
N ALA A 66 13.52 24.29 -5.05
CA ALA A 66 12.54 24.84 -4.13
C ALA A 66 11.24 24.04 -4.16
N TYR A 67 10.46 24.16 -3.08
CA TYR A 67 9.17 23.50 -2.98
C TYR A 67 8.10 24.39 -2.33
N GLU A 68 6.84 24.15 -2.70
CA GLU A 68 5.68 24.75 -2.05
C GLU A 68 4.75 23.65 -1.57
N VAL A 69 4.37 23.70 -0.29
CA VAL A 69 3.40 22.78 0.31
C VAL A 69 2.13 23.56 0.62
N THR A 70 1.01 23.05 0.14
CA THR A 70 -0.33 23.44 0.60
C THR A 70 -0.97 22.27 1.33
N GLN A 71 -2.23 22.43 1.77
CA GLN A 71 -2.96 21.34 2.44
C GLN A 71 -3.09 20.09 1.54
N ASP A 72 -3.27 20.27 0.23
CA ASP A 72 -3.67 19.20 -0.69
C ASP A 72 -2.64 18.97 -1.82
N SER A 73 -1.52 19.69 -1.82
CA SER A 73 -0.52 19.56 -2.90
C SER A 73 0.90 19.88 -2.46
N LEU A 74 1.85 19.25 -3.15
CA LEU A 74 3.27 19.58 -3.13
C LEU A 74 3.69 20.01 -4.54
N THR A 75 4.31 21.17 -4.66
CA THR A 75 4.87 21.66 -5.94
C THR A 75 6.38 21.74 -5.83
N LEU A 76 7.09 21.15 -6.79
CA LEU A 76 8.54 21.27 -6.96
C LEU A 76 8.85 22.30 -8.04
N LEU A 77 9.81 23.17 -7.75
CA LEU A 77 10.15 24.35 -8.54
C LEU A 77 11.63 24.34 -8.91
N ASP A 78 11.96 24.89 -10.08
CA ASP A 78 13.35 25.23 -10.42
C ASP A 78 13.79 26.58 -9.82
N ASP A 79 15.02 26.97 -10.12
CA ASP A 79 15.68 28.17 -9.64
C ASP A 79 15.05 29.48 -10.14
N GLU A 80 14.26 29.41 -11.22
CA GLU A 80 13.48 30.52 -11.76
C GLU A 80 12.04 30.55 -11.21
N GLY A 81 11.68 29.59 -10.34
CA GLY A 81 10.32 29.45 -9.80
C GLY A 81 9.33 28.81 -10.77
N LYS A 82 9.81 28.12 -11.82
CA LYS A 82 8.94 27.38 -12.74
C LYS A 82 8.55 26.05 -12.11
N ILE A 83 7.27 25.70 -12.25
CA ILE A 83 6.75 24.39 -11.82
C ILE A 83 7.39 23.27 -12.64
N LEU A 84 8.09 22.38 -11.95
CA LEU A 84 8.65 21.15 -12.50
C LEU A 84 7.68 19.98 -12.32
N VAL A 85 7.15 19.82 -11.11
CA VAL A 85 6.20 18.76 -10.75
C VAL A 85 5.19 19.32 -9.77
N LYS A 86 3.92 18.93 -9.93
CA LYS A 86 2.87 19.21 -8.95
C LYS A 86 2.18 17.90 -8.57
N TYR A 87 2.33 17.52 -7.32
CA TYR A 87 1.66 16.38 -6.71
C TYR A 87 0.34 16.82 -6.08
N GLN A 88 -0.65 15.94 -6.12
CA GLN A 88 -1.84 16.05 -5.30
C GLN A 88 -1.75 15.00 -4.20
N VAL A 89 -2.19 15.36 -2.99
CA VAL A 89 -2.33 14.39 -1.92
C VAL A 89 -3.43 13.41 -2.32
N VAL A 90 -3.07 12.14 -2.43
CA VAL A 90 -4.04 11.05 -2.49
C VAL A 90 -4.24 10.62 -1.04
N PRO A 91 -5.41 10.88 -0.43
CA PRO A 91 -5.67 10.42 0.92
C PRO A 91 -5.70 8.90 0.93
N ASP A 92 -5.23 8.30 2.02
CA ASP A 92 -5.38 6.88 2.26
C ASP A 92 -6.87 6.51 2.27
N ALA A 93 -7.19 5.32 1.75
CA ALA A 93 -8.54 4.78 1.88
C ALA A 93 -8.90 4.60 3.36
N GLU A 94 -10.15 4.87 3.72
CA GLU A 94 -10.61 4.66 5.09
C GLU A 94 -10.61 3.15 5.41
N LEU A 95 -10.13 2.78 6.59
CA LEU A 95 -10.16 1.37 7.02
C LEU A 95 -11.60 0.84 7.04
N ILE A 96 -12.49 1.65 7.62
CA ILE A 96 -13.89 1.33 7.86
C ILE A 96 -14.72 1.73 6.64
N GLY A 97 -15.71 0.92 6.28
CA GLY A 97 -16.59 1.20 5.13
C GLY A 97 -15.99 0.85 3.76
N THR A 98 -14.69 0.53 3.71
CA THR A 98 -14.00 0.00 2.53
C THR A 98 -14.09 -1.52 2.47
N GLN A 99 -14.31 -2.05 1.25
CA GLN A 99 -14.11 -3.47 0.99
C GLN A 99 -12.66 -3.69 0.54
N TRP A 100 -11.92 -4.49 1.30
CA TRP A 100 -10.53 -4.81 1.02
C TRP A 100 -10.44 -6.18 0.37
N ARG A 101 -9.91 -6.26 -0.85
CA ARG A 101 -9.66 -7.53 -1.54
C ARG A 101 -8.21 -7.94 -1.39
N ALA A 102 -7.96 -9.15 -0.89
CA ALA A 102 -6.61 -9.64 -0.70
C ALA A 102 -5.93 -9.86 -2.06
N ILE A 103 -4.69 -9.39 -2.17
CA ILE A 103 -3.80 -9.64 -3.30
C ILE A 103 -2.68 -10.62 -2.93
N ALA A 104 -2.37 -10.72 -1.63
CA ALA A 104 -1.49 -11.73 -1.09
C ALA A 104 -1.85 -12.06 0.37
N TYR A 105 -1.55 -13.28 0.80
CA TYR A 105 -1.79 -13.76 2.17
C TYR A 105 -0.63 -14.62 2.66
N ASN A 106 -0.45 -14.72 3.97
CA ASN A 106 0.57 -15.59 4.55
C ASN A 106 0.08 -17.04 4.50
N ASN A 107 0.83 -17.89 3.81
CA ASN A 107 0.47 -19.30 3.60
C ASN A 107 0.85 -20.21 4.78
N GLY A 108 1.24 -19.65 5.93
CA GLY A 108 1.68 -20.36 7.13
C GLY A 108 3.11 -20.92 7.05
N ARG A 109 3.85 -20.65 5.96
CA ARG A 109 5.24 -21.11 5.76
C ARG A 109 6.26 -19.96 5.81
N GLY A 110 5.86 -18.81 6.35
CA GLY A 110 6.73 -17.65 6.55
C GLY A 110 6.87 -16.74 5.33
N GLY A 111 5.94 -16.80 4.37
CA GLY A 111 5.93 -15.94 3.19
C GLY A 111 4.53 -15.60 2.72
N LEU A 112 4.43 -14.49 1.97
CA LEU A 112 3.21 -14.12 1.25
C LEU A 112 3.11 -14.94 -0.03
N GLU A 113 1.90 -15.42 -0.30
CA GLU A 113 1.53 -16.12 -1.52
C GLU A 113 0.37 -15.37 -2.19
N SER A 114 0.38 -15.32 -3.52
CA SER A 114 -0.76 -14.83 -4.29
C SER A 114 -1.93 -15.79 -4.16
N LEU A 115 -3.15 -15.27 -4.30
CA LEU A 115 -4.33 -16.11 -4.27
C LEU A 115 -4.33 -17.09 -5.45
N ALA A 116 -4.86 -18.28 -5.22
CA ALA A 116 -5.15 -19.23 -6.29
C ALA A 116 -6.06 -18.58 -7.35
N PRO A 117 -5.92 -18.94 -8.64
CA PRO A 117 -6.83 -18.49 -9.69
C PRO A 117 -8.29 -18.76 -9.29
N GLU A 118 -9.19 -17.83 -9.62
CA GLU A 118 -10.63 -17.89 -9.30
C GLU A 118 -10.99 -17.84 -7.80
N SER A 119 -10.00 -17.77 -6.90
CA SER A 119 -10.24 -17.46 -5.49
C SER A 119 -10.45 -15.97 -5.25
N SER A 120 -11.22 -15.65 -4.23
CA SER A 120 -11.41 -14.28 -3.75
C SER A 120 -11.43 -14.29 -2.23
N ILE A 121 -10.55 -13.50 -1.63
CA ILE A 121 -10.55 -13.20 -0.20
C ILE A 121 -10.87 -11.72 -0.05
N THR A 122 -11.81 -11.40 0.83
CA THR A 122 -12.21 -10.02 1.16
C THR A 122 -12.22 -9.80 2.66
N ALA A 123 -12.05 -8.54 3.05
CA ALA A 123 -12.15 -8.07 4.42
C ALA A 123 -12.91 -6.73 4.46
N THR A 124 -13.87 -6.61 5.35
CA THR A 124 -14.60 -5.37 5.62
C THR A 124 -14.60 -5.14 7.11
N PHE A 125 -14.10 -3.97 7.51
CA PHE A 125 -14.02 -3.51 8.89
C PHE A 125 -15.23 -2.58 9.15
N ALA A 126 -16.04 -2.90 10.16
CA ALA A 126 -17.24 -2.15 10.51
C ALA A 126 -17.04 -1.33 11.79
N GLU A 127 -17.75 -0.19 11.89
CA GLU A 127 -17.66 0.73 13.04
C GLU A 127 -17.94 0.07 14.40
N ASP A 128 -18.71 -1.02 14.42
CA ASP A 128 -19.04 -1.76 15.64
C ASP A 128 -17.94 -2.72 16.13
N GLY A 129 -16.78 -2.74 15.46
CA GLY A 129 -15.66 -3.62 15.77
C GLY A 129 -15.78 -5.01 15.12
N THR A 130 -16.67 -5.18 14.14
CA THR A 130 -16.80 -6.43 13.37
C THR A 130 -15.87 -6.44 12.16
N LEU A 131 -15.14 -7.53 11.97
CA LEU A 131 -14.39 -7.84 10.75
C LEU A 131 -15.04 -9.04 10.07
N GLY A 132 -15.44 -8.91 8.83
CA GLY A 132 -16.00 -10.03 8.06
C GLY A 132 -15.63 -9.99 6.59
N GLY A 133 -15.95 -11.07 5.89
CA GLY A 133 -15.71 -11.15 4.45
C GLY A 133 -15.76 -12.58 3.94
N LYS A 134 -15.21 -12.79 2.73
CA LYS A 134 -15.01 -14.11 2.13
C LYS A 134 -13.56 -14.53 2.36
N ALA A 135 -13.35 -15.77 2.78
CA ALA A 135 -12.03 -16.36 2.93
C ALA A 135 -11.84 -17.46 1.88
N SER A 136 -11.80 -17.13 0.59
CA SER A 136 -11.81 -18.09 -0.53
C SER A 136 -13.19 -18.71 -0.76
N ILE A 137 -13.56 -19.77 -0.03
CA ILE A 137 -14.82 -20.50 -0.24
C ILE A 137 -15.86 -19.98 0.75
N ASN A 138 -15.53 -19.98 2.03
CA ASN A 138 -16.45 -19.67 3.10
C ASN A 138 -16.53 -18.19 3.43
N GLN A 139 -17.65 -17.79 4.01
CA GLN A 139 -17.77 -16.50 4.68
C GLN A 139 -17.24 -16.62 6.10
N TYR A 140 -16.59 -15.57 6.57
CA TYR A 140 -16.08 -15.49 7.93
C TYR A 140 -16.51 -14.20 8.63
N THR A 141 -16.53 -14.26 9.95
CA THR A 141 -16.74 -13.10 10.81
C THR A 141 -15.95 -13.28 12.10
N THR A 142 -15.31 -12.20 12.54
CA THR A 142 -14.58 -12.09 13.82
C THR A 142 -14.69 -10.65 14.31
N THR A 143 -14.07 -10.34 15.44
CA THR A 143 -13.96 -8.99 15.96
C THR A 143 -12.59 -8.40 15.65
N TYR A 144 -12.51 -7.08 15.63
CA TYR A 144 -11.25 -6.36 15.59
C TYR A 144 -11.32 -5.14 16.52
N THR A 145 -10.15 -4.70 16.97
CA THR A 145 -9.99 -3.44 17.69
C THR A 145 -8.79 -2.70 17.13
N VAL A 146 -8.89 -1.38 17.05
CA VAL A 146 -7.77 -0.49 16.72
C VAL A 146 -7.43 0.33 17.96
N SER A 147 -6.15 0.47 18.25
CA SER A 147 -5.65 1.30 19.33
C SER A 147 -4.46 2.14 18.86
N GLY A 148 -4.37 3.37 19.32
CA GLY A 148 -3.34 4.29 18.83
C GLY A 148 -3.53 4.60 17.35
N ARG A 149 -2.42 4.71 16.61
CA ARG A 149 -2.42 5.05 15.17
C ARG A 149 -2.36 3.84 14.24
N ASP A 150 -1.76 2.75 14.70
CA ASP A 150 -1.32 1.65 13.84
C ASP A 150 -1.53 0.27 14.47
N GLN A 151 -1.93 0.17 15.74
CA GLN A 151 -2.08 -1.12 16.41
C GLN A 151 -3.48 -1.67 16.15
N MET A 152 -3.53 -2.92 15.68
CA MET A 152 -4.76 -3.65 15.44
C MET A 152 -4.68 -5.02 16.09
N THR A 153 -5.74 -5.42 16.78
CA THR A 153 -5.92 -6.79 17.27
C THR A 153 -7.15 -7.39 16.60
N ILE A 154 -7.02 -8.60 16.08
CA ILE A 154 -8.13 -9.36 15.49
C ILE A 154 -8.43 -10.57 16.37
N GLY A 155 -9.71 -10.83 16.62
CA GLY A 155 -10.19 -11.90 17.48
C GLY A 155 -9.80 -13.29 16.96
N ALA A 156 -9.36 -14.15 17.88
CA ALA A 156 -9.04 -15.55 17.58
C ALA A 156 -10.28 -16.42 17.34
N GLU A 157 -11.44 -16.01 17.83
CA GLU A 157 -12.71 -16.70 17.60
C GLU A 157 -13.31 -16.25 16.26
N ILE A 158 -13.04 -17.03 15.22
CA ILE A 158 -13.57 -16.77 13.87
C ILE A 158 -14.75 -17.69 13.60
N ALA A 159 -15.92 -17.11 13.40
CA ALA A 159 -17.10 -17.81 12.89
C ALA A 159 -16.94 -18.00 11.37
N VAL A 160 -17.12 -19.23 10.88
CA VAL A 160 -16.93 -19.59 9.47
C VAL A 160 -18.09 -20.45 8.99
N THR A 161 -18.59 -20.22 7.78
CA THR A 161 -19.53 -21.15 7.14
C THR A 161 -18.87 -22.49 6.85
N ARG A 162 -19.64 -23.56 6.59
CA ARG A 162 -19.10 -24.91 6.33
C ARG A 162 -19.47 -25.42 4.94
N MET A 163 -19.07 -24.68 3.91
CA MET A 163 -19.14 -25.14 2.53
C MET A 163 -17.90 -25.99 2.20
N ALA A 164 -18.12 -27.04 1.43
CA ALA A 164 -17.04 -27.85 0.88
C ALA A 164 -16.57 -27.28 -0.47
N GLY A 165 -15.32 -27.52 -0.81
CA GLY A 165 -14.79 -27.27 -2.15
C GLY A 165 -13.39 -27.83 -2.33
N PRO A 166 -12.65 -27.36 -3.35
CA PRO A 166 -11.31 -27.85 -3.68
C PRO A 166 -10.33 -27.78 -2.50
N GLU A 167 -9.49 -28.80 -2.36
CA GLU A 167 -8.57 -28.96 -1.22
C GLU A 167 -7.56 -27.80 -1.12
N ASP A 168 -7.07 -27.32 -2.24
CA ASP A 168 -6.17 -26.17 -2.35
C ASP A 168 -6.83 -24.87 -1.86
N LEU A 169 -8.08 -24.62 -2.25
CA LEU A 169 -8.84 -23.45 -1.81
C LEU A 169 -9.21 -23.52 -0.32
N MET A 170 -9.49 -24.72 0.19
CA MET A 170 -9.70 -24.97 1.63
C MET A 170 -8.41 -24.76 2.44
N ALA A 171 -7.24 -25.18 1.91
CA ALA A 171 -5.95 -24.96 2.55
C ALA A 171 -5.57 -23.47 2.59
N GLN A 172 -5.80 -22.75 1.48
CA GLN A 172 -5.63 -21.29 1.41
C GLN A 172 -6.53 -20.59 2.44
N GLU A 173 -7.81 -20.95 2.51
CA GLU A 173 -8.75 -20.42 3.51
C GLU A 173 -8.22 -20.62 4.94
N ALA A 174 -7.81 -21.85 5.28
CA ALA A 174 -7.30 -22.17 6.61
C ALA A 174 -6.05 -21.37 6.97
N ALA A 175 -5.11 -21.22 6.03
CA ALA A 175 -3.88 -20.46 6.24
C ALA A 175 -4.17 -18.96 6.45
N TYR A 176 -5.04 -18.37 5.62
CA TYR A 176 -5.48 -16.99 5.77
C TYR A 176 -6.14 -16.74 7.13
N LEU A 177 -7.10 -17.58 7.52
CA LEU A 177 -7.81 -17.43 8.79
C LEU A 177 -6.90 -17.65 10.00
N ALA A 178 -5.89 -18.52 9.90
CA ALA A 178 -4.90 -18.71 10.96
C ALA A 178 -3.93 -17.53 11.11
N ALA A 179 -3.75 -16.73 10.04
CA ALA A 179 -2.90 -15.54 10.06
C ALA A 179 -3.59 -14.33 10.72
N LEU A 180 -4.90 -14.17 10.54
CA LEU A 180 -5.63 -12.98 11.02
C LEU A 180 -5.40 -12.68 12.52
N PRO A 181 -5.52 -13.62 13.46
CA PRO A 181 -5.35 -13.34 14.90
C PRO A 181 -3.90 -13.00 15.30
N GLN A 182 -2.92 -13.19 14.41
CA GLN A 182 -1.53 -12.81 14.66
C GLN A 182 -1.29 -11.32 14.41
N THR A 183 -2.28 -10.61 13.85
CA THR A 183 -2.19 -9.19 13.55
C THR A 183 -1.93 -8.40 14.82
N SER A 184 -0.90 -7.55 14.75
CA SER A 184 -0.52 -6.61 15.80
C SER A 184 -0.52 -5.17 15.29
N THR A 185 -0.21 -4.98 14.01
CA THR A 185 -0.27 -3.66 13.36
C THR A 185 -0.93 -3.72 12.00
N TYR A 186 -1.43 -2.57 11.57
CA TYR A 186 -1.91 -2.35 10.22
C TYR A 186 -1.31 -1.06 9.64
N GLU A 187 -1.20 -1.00 8.33
CA GLU A 187 -0.74 0.18 7.59
C GLU A 187 -1.60 0.32 6.34
N ILE A 188 -2.10 1.53 6.08
CA ILE A 188 -2.75 1.88 4.82
C ILE A 188 -1.79 2.82 4.06
N ASP A 189 -1.58 2.52 2.79
CA ASP A 189 -0.76 3.32 1.87
C ASP A 189 -1.56 3.50 0.57
N GLY A 190 -2.27 4.62 0.47
CA GLY A 190 -3.29 4.85 -0.56
C GLY A 190 -4.39 3.80 -0.47
N ASP A 191 -4.51 2.97 -1.50
CA ASP A 191 -5.49 1.89 -1.60
C ASP A 191 -4.97 0.53 -1.12
N ILE A 192 -3.77 0.47 -0.52
CA ILE A 192 -3.17 -0.79 -0.07
C ILE A 192 -3.23 -0.89 1.45
N LEU A 193 -3.88 -1.93 1.95
CA LEU A 193 -3.87 -2.30 3.37
C LEU A 193 -2.89 -3.44 3.61
N TRP A 194 -2.02 -3.26 4.59
CA TRP A 194 -1.14 -4.30 5.14
C TRP A 194 -1.58 -4.68 6.54
N LEU A 195 -1.64 -5.99 6.81
CA LEU A 195 -1.70 -6.54 8.16
C LEU A 195 -0.36 -7.20 8.50
N ARG A 196 0.17 -6.93 9.69
CA ARG A 196 1.48 -7.43 10.13
C ARG A 196 1.42 -7.99 11.54
N ASP A 197 2.29 -8.96 11.80
CA ASP A 197 2.49 -9.48 13.15
C ASP A 197 3.39 -8.57 14.01
N ALA A 198 3.58 -8.93 15.28
CA ALA A 198 4.41 -8.17 16.21
C ALA A 198 5.90 -8.06 15.82
N SER A 199 6.38 -8.92 14.90
CA SER A 199 7.74 -8.86 14.36
C SER A 199 7.84 -7.97 13.10
N GLY A 200 6.70 -7.52 12.57
CA GLY A 200 6.60 -6.75 11.34
C GLY A 200 6.42 -7.60 10.08
N ALA A 201 6.35 -8.93 10.22
CA ALA A 201 6.14 -9.83 9.08
C ALA A 201 4.73 -9.66 8.52
N ALA A 202 4.60 -9.68 7.18
CA ALA A 202 3.31 -9.50 6.52
C ALA A 202 2.43 -10.75 6.68
N LEU A 203 1.18 -10.52 7.08
CA LEU A 203 0.14 -11.54 7.25
C LEU A 203 -0.84 -11.54 6.08
N ALA A 204 -1.20 -10.35 5.60
CA ALA A 204 -2.03 -10.17 4.43
C ALA A 204 -1.79 -8.79 3.81
N GLN A 205 -1.99 -8.72 2.51
CA GLN A 205 -1.96 -7.49 1.73
C GLN A 205 -3.25 -7.41 0.92
N TYR A 206 -3.92 -6.27 0.99
CA TYR A 206 -5.17 -6.02 0.31
C TYR A 206 -5.09 -4.78 -0.57
N MET A 207 -6.04 -4.69 -1.50
CA MET A 207 -6.33 -3.50 -2.28
C MET A 207 -7.77 -3.09 -2.02
N ALA A 208 -8.02 -1.79 -1.82
CA ALA A 208 -9.36 -1.24 -1.72
C ALA A 208 -10.17 -1.50 -3.01
N GLU A 209 -11.48 -1.69 -2.85
CA GLU A 209 -12.48 -1.80 -3.91
C GLU A 209 -13.52 -0.68 -3.84
#